data_AF-A0A383D575-F1
#
_entry.id   AF-A0A383D575-F1
#
_cell.length_a   1.000
_cell.length_b   1.000
_cell.length_c   1.000
_cell.angle_alpha   90.00
_cell.angle_beta   90.00
_cell.angle_gamma   90.00
#
_symmetry.space_group_name_H-M   'P 1'
#
loop_
_entity.id
_entity.type
_entity.pdbx_description
1 polymer ?
#
loop_
_entity_poly.entity_id
_entity_poly.type
_entity_poly.pdbx_seq_one_letter_code
_entity_poly.pdbx_strand_id
1 'polypeptide(L)'
;MKNLLSLLVLVVACPSLDAQPKIADHTGATHRLYDGITAFVVNAEGKEFSVTLDVQDLNFYETGPREVLVKIYDPDGRTVVREVIPDDGITSGAYQQASAAFDHEAWYYVFCRAHGAPPMVRWSSFSEPKRLAAQAKRTFTYKVPAGKAGVYRVLLAGATDHYATLKVEPSLPYGIAGHPTFLHGHG
;
A
#
# COMPACT_ATOMS: atom_id res chain seq x y z
N MET A 1 13.28 12.82 61.35
CA MET A 1 12.99 11.69 60.45
C MET A 1 12.26 12.25 59.24
N LYS A 2 12.94 12.40 58.10
CA LYS A 2 12.38 12.93 56.85
C LYS A 2 12.06 11.75 55.94
N ASN A 3 10.78 11.51 55.68
CA ASN A 3 10.34 10.47 54.76
C ASN A 3 10.54 10.95 53.33
N LEU A 4 11.49 10.30 52.64
CA LEU A 4 11.75 10.48 51.22
C LEU A 4 10.67 9.69 50.46
N LEU A 5 9.72 10.38 49.83
CA LEU A 5 8.79 9.75 48.89
C LEU A 5 9.54 9.53 47.58
N SER A 6 9.95 8.29 47.31
CA SER A 6 10.46 7.89 45.99
C SER A 6 9.29 7.77 45.01
N LEU A 7 9.20 8.72 44.08
CA LEU A 7 8.29 8.67 42.96
C LEU A 7 8.81 7.63 41.95
N LEU A 8 8.17 6.46 41.90
CA LEU A 8 8.46 5.42 40.93
C LEU A 8 7.84 5.83 39.58
N VAL A 9 8.63 6.41 38.68
CA VAL A 9 8.21 6.68 37.30
C VAL A 9 8.24 5.35 36.55
N LEU A 10 7.07 4.76 36.34
CA LEU A 10 6.89 3.60 35.48
C LEU A 10 7.03 4.04 34.02
N VAL A 11 8.26 4.02 33.50
CA VAL A 11 8.50 4.14 32.06
C VAL A 11 8.03 2.84 31.43
N VAL A 12 6.82 2.83 30.90
CA VAL A 12 6.38 1.79 29.96
C VAL A 12 7.24 1.98 28.72
N ALA A 13 8.33 1.22 28.63
CA ALA A 13 9.13 1.09 27.43
C ALA A 13 8.21 0.51 26.35
N CYS A 14 7.68 1.40 25.50
CA CYS A 14 7.09 0.99 24.24
C CYS A 14 8.21 0.23 23.50
N PRO A 15 8.03 -1.05 23.14
CA PRO A 15 9.04 -1.76 22.39
C PRO A 15 9.36 -0.94 21.14
N SER A 16 10.65 -0.81 20.86
CA SER A 16 11.18 -0.06 19.73
C SER A 16 10.35 -0.29 18.46
N LEU A 17 9.94 0.81 17.82
CA LEU A 17 9.33 0.81 16.49
C LEU A 17 10.31 0.37 15.37
N ASP A 18 11.44 -0.26 15.72
CA ASP A 18 12.51 -0.64 14.79
C ASP A 18 12.15 -1.85 13.91
N ALA A 19 10.93 -2.38 14.01
CA ALA A 19 10.44 -3.49 13.19
C ALA A 19 9.39 -3.08 12.16
N GLN A 20 9.33 -1.81 11.74
CA GLN A 20 8.69 -1.49 10.46
C GLN A 20 9.64 -1.94 9.34
N PRO A 21 9.20 -2.78 8.38
CA PRO A 21 10.04 -3.10 7.23
C PRO A 21 10.41 -1.80 6.52
N LYS A 22 11.72 -1.55 6.37
CA LYS A 22 12.22 -0.58 5.39
C LYS A 22 11.81 -1.08 4.01
N ILE A 23 10.65 -0.66 3.53
CA ILE A 23 10.25 -0.80 2.13
C ILE A 23 10.61 0.53 1.46
N ALA A 24 11.33 0.61 0.36
CA ALA A 24 12.19 -0.31 -0.38
C ALA A 24 13.12 0.58 -1.24
N ASP A 25 14.08 -0.06 -1.90
CA ASP A 25 14.84 0.44 -3.04
C ASP A 25 13.97 1.19 -4.09
N HIS A 26 14.59 1.82 -5.09
CA HIS A 26 13.91 2.61 -6.16
C HIS A 26 12.81 1.86 -6.96
N THR A 27 12.57 0.59 -6.67
CA THR A 27 11.60 -0.31 -7.31
C THR A 27 10.16 -0.13 -6.83
N GLY A 28 9.93 0.43 -5.63
CA GLY A 28 8.59 0.67 -5.06
C GLY A 28 7.92 -0.56 -4.46
N ALA A 29 6.77 -0.36 -3.82
CA ALA A 29 5.99 -1.39 -3.12
C ALA A 29 4.68 -1.70 -3.84
N THR A 30 4.42 -2.97 -4.13
CA THR A 30 3.22 -3.40 -4.86
C THR A 30 2.14 -3.89 -3.92
N HIS A 31 0.93 -3.38 -4.08
CA HIS A 31 -0.20 -3.70 -3.22
C HIS A 31 -1.42 -4.08 -4.05
N ARG A 32 -2.18 -5.08 -3.58
CA ARG A 32 -3.53 -5.33 -4.05
C ARG A 32 -4.50 -4.44 -3.29
N LEU A 33 -5.37 -3.71 -3.99
CA LEU A 33 -6.17 -2.66 -3.33
C LEU A 33 -7.34 -3.22 -2.52
N TYR A 34 -8.14 -4.16 -3.04
CA TYR A 34 -9.41 -4.62 -2.44
C TYR A 34 -10.42 -3.49 -2.20
N ASP A 35 -10.17 -2.68 -1.17
CA ASP A 35 -10.90 -1.45 -0.84
C ASP A 35 -9.98 -0.22 -0.86
N GLY A 36 -8.68 -0.41 -0.65
CA GLY A 36 -7.66 0.62 -0.70
C GLY A 36 -6.53 0.48 0.33
N ILE A 37 -5.50 1.29 0.11
CA ILE A 37 -4.37 1.49 1.01
C ILE A 37 -4.11 2.97 1.24
N THR A 38 -3.42 3.31 2.32
CA THR A 38 -2.90 4.65 2.60
C THR A 38 -1.45 4.56 3.01
N ALA A 39 -0.57 5.23 2.27
CA ALA A 39 0.82 5.42 2.65
C ALA A 39 1.00 6.73 3.42
N PHE A 40 1.67 6.65 4.56
CA PHE A 40 2.03 7.77 5.41
C PHE A 40 3.48 8.15 5.14
N VAL A 41 3.70 9.07 4.20
CA VAL A 41 5.02 9.48 3.73
C VAL A 41 5.58 10.57 4.62
N VAL A 42 6.73 10.29 5.23
CA VAL A 42 7.41 11.21 6.14
C VAL A 42 8.30 12.15 5.32
N ASN A 43 7.88 13.41 5.21
CA ASN A 43 8.65 14.49 4.61
C ASN A 43 9.03 15.51 5.69
N ALA A 44 10.04 15.18 6.49
CA ALA A 44 10.43 15.97 7.66
C ALA A 44 10.95 17.38 7.31
N GLU A 45 11.40 17.58 6.07
CA GLU A 45 12.00 18.85 5.62
C GLU A 45 11.03 19.70 4.78
N GLY A 46 9.86 19.17 4.41
CA GLY A 46 8.90 19.86 3.55
C GLY A 46 9.42 20.10 2.12
N LYS A 47 10.37 19.28 1.66
CA LYS A 47 10.93 19.37 0.30
C LYS A 47 9.92 18.87 -0.74
N GLU A 48 10.14 19.24 -1.99
CA GLU A 48 9.36 18.63 -3.08
C GLU A 48 9.67 17.13 -3.18
N PHE A 49 8.67 16.37 -3.59
CA PHE A 49 8.80 14.95 -3.90
C PHE A 49 7.78 14.57 -4.96
N SER A 50 7.89 13.35 -5.48
CA SER A 50 6.90 12.80 -6.41
C SER A 50 6.44 11.44 -5.96
N VAL A 51 5.19 11.14 -6.30
CA VAL A 51 4.57 9.84 -6.12
C VAL A 51 4.33 9.26 -7.50
N THR A 52 4.89 8.10 -7.78
CA THR A 52 4.61 7.35 -9.01
C THR A 52 3.83 6.10 -8.68
N LEU A 53 2.78 5.85 -9.46
CA LEU A 53 1.92 4.68 -9.37
C LEU A 53 2.00 3.91 -10.67
N ASP A 54 2.41 2.65 -10.60
CA ASP A 54 2.15 1.70 -11.68
C ASP A 54 0.86 0.94 -11.34
N VAL A 55 -0.20 1.14 -12.13
CA VAL A 55 -1.51 0.48 -11.96
C VAL A 55 -1.64 -0.64 -12.97
N GLN A 56 -2.07 -1.80 -12.49
CA GLN A 56 -2.33 -3.00 -13.28
C GLN A 56 -3.72 -3.53 -12.89
N ASP A 57 -4.55 -3.75 -13.90
CA ASP A 57 -5.89 -4.30 -13.74
C ASP A 57 -5.89 -5.76 -14.18
N LEU A 58 -6.44 -6.63 -13.34
CA LEU A 58 -6.57 -8.05 -13.65
C LEU A 58 -7.89 -8.39 -14.34
N ASN A 59 -8.95 -7.59 -14.15
CA ASN A 59 -10.29 -7.83 -14.68
C ASN A 59 -10.75 -9.31 -14.53
N PHE A 60 -10.56 -9.87 -13.33
CA PHE A 60 -10.72 -11.31 -13.06
C PHE A 60 -11.93 -11.62 -12.19
N TYR A 61 -12.09 -10.93 -11.07
CA TYR A 61 -13.20 -11.09 -10.13
C TYR A 61 -14.35 -10.14 -10.44
N GLU A 62 -14.01 -8.92 -10.85
CA GLU A 62 -14.99 -7.87 -11.09
C GLU A 62 -15.25 -7.71 -12.59
N THR A 63 -16.52 -7.43 -12.91
CA THR A 63 -16.96 -7.20 -14.28
C THR A 63 -17.45 -5.76 -14.46
N GLY A 64 -17.16 -5.20 -15.64
CA GLY A 64 -17.44 -3.80 -15.97
C GLY A 64 -16.33 -2.84 -15.53
N PRO A 65 -16.37 -1.57 -15.99
CA PRO A 65 -15.34 -0.60 -15.72
C PRO A 65 -15.09 -0.38 -14.21
N ARG A 66 -13.84 -0.28 -13.80
CA ARG A 66 -13.43 0.08 -12.44
C ARG A 66 -12.38 1.18 -12.42
N GLU A 67 -12.54 2.10 -11.49
CA GLU A 67 -11.70 3.28 -11.34
C GLU A 67 -10.71 3.08 -10.18
N VAL A 68 -9.58 3.77 -10.24
CA VAL A 68 -8.69 3.93 -9.08
C VAL A 68 -8.69 5.40 -8.67
N LEU A 69 -9.10 5.67 -7.43
CA LEU A 69 -9.03 6.99 -6.83
C LEU A 69 -7.67 7.18 -6.16
N VAL A 70 -6.96 8.23 -6.59
CA VAL A 70 -5.71 8.68 -5.98
C VAL A 70 -5.95 9.99 -5.26
N LYS A 71 -5.59 10.04 -3.97
CA LYS A 71 -5.56 11.29 -3.21
C LYS A 71 -4.24 11.44 -2.49
N ILE A 72 -3.66 12.64 -2.55
CA ILE A 72 -2.53 13.02 -1.71
C ILE A 72 -2.98 14.15 -0.81
N TYR A 73 -2.87 13.95 0.51
CA TYR A 73 -3.13 14.99 1.49
C TYR A 73 -1.82 15.49 2.10
N ASP A 74 -1.76 16.79 2.33
CA ASP A 74 -0.70 17.42 3.11
C ASP A 74 -0.80 17.07 4.62
N PRO A 75 0.19 17.49 5.43
CA PRO A 75 0.17 17.25 6.88
C PRO A 75 -1.04 17.86 7.61
N ASP A 76 -1.65 18.93 7.08
CA ASP A 76 -2.85 19.55 7.65
C ASP A 76 -4.14 18.82 7.21
N GLY A 77 -4.07 17.92 6.23
CA GLY A 77 -5.23 17.25 5.63
C GLY A 77 -5.87 17.98 4.47
N ARG A 78 -5.19 18.97 3.89
CA ARG A 78 -5.62 19.56 2.62
C ARG A 78 -5.24 18.63 1.48
N THR A 79 -6.16 18.47 0.55
CA THR A 79 -5.93 17.70 -0.67
C THR A 79 -4.97 18.45 -1.59
N VAL A 80 -3.82 17.84 -1.88
CA VAL A 80 -2.84 18.30 -2.88
C VAL A 80 -3.14 17.69 -4.25
N VAL A 81 -3.51 16.41 -4.26
CA VAL A 81 -3.90 15.67 -5.47
C VAL A 81 -5.23 14.96 -5.21
N ARG A 82 -6.13 15.01 -6.19
CA ARG A 82 -7.33 14.17 -6.27
C ARG A 82 -7.60 13.83 -7.72
N GLU A 83 -7.27 12.61 -8.10
CA GLU A 83 -7.45 12.10 -9.45
C GLU A 83 -8.25 10.80 -9.42
N VAL A 84 -9.10 10.64 -10.44
CA VAL A 84 -9.75 9.38 -10.75
C VAL A 84 -9.06 8.84 -11.98
N ILE A 85 -8.29 7.76 -11.81
CA ILE A 85 -7.71 7.02 -12.92
C ILE A 85 -8.82 6.17 -13.52
N PRO A 86 -9.17 6.37 -14.80
CA PRO A 86 -10.22 5.58 -15.44
C PRO A 86 -9.77 4.12 -15.60
N ASP A 87 -10.76 3.26 -15.82
CA ASP A 87 -10.57 1.89 -16.29
C ASP A 87 -9.65 1.82 -17.52
N ASP A 88 -8.98 0.69 -17.75
CA ASP A 88 -8.13 0.51 -18.93
C ASP A 88 -8.92 0.20 -20.21
N GLY A 89 -10.24 0.05 -20.11
CA GLY A 89 -11.16 -0.28 -21.19
C GLY A 89 -11.38 -1.79 -21.37
N ILE A 90 -10.72 -2.63 -20.58
CA ILE A 90 -10.83 -4.09 -20.64
C ILE A 90 -11.90 -4.55 -19.64
N THR A 91 -13.17 -4.41 -20.02
CA THR A 91 -14.27 -4.55 -19.05
C THR A 91 -14.83 -5.98 -18.87
N SER A 92 -14.17 -7.00 -19.45
CA SER A 92 -14.63 -8.40 -19.43
C SER A 92 -13.46 -9.36 -19.25
N GLY A 93 -13.71 -10.47 -18.56
CA GLY A 93 -12.70 -11.46 -18.19
C GLY A 93 -11.74 -11.78 -19.33
N ALA A 94 -10.49 -11.33 -19.19
CA ALA A 94 -9.39 -11.74 -20.04
C ALA A 94 -9.00 -13.19 -19.68
N TYR A 95 -9.91 -14.14 -19.96
CA TYR A 95 -9.82 -15.58 -19.63
C TYR A 95 -8.60 -16.31 -20.23
N GLN A 96 -7.64 -15.60 -20.83
CA GLN A 96 -6.50 -16.20 -21.52
C GLN A 96 -5.14 -15.79 -20.96
N GLN A 97 -5.07 -14.86 -20.01
CA GLN A 97 -3.79 -14.59 -19.35
C GLN A 97 -3.59 -15.58 -18.19
N ALA A 98 -2.40 -16.16 -18.11
CA ALA A 98 -2.01 -17.12 -17.06
C ALA A 98 -1.82 -16.41 -15.69
N SER A 99 -2.81 -15.64 -15.25
CA SER A 99 -2.88 -15.01 -13.94
C SER A 99 -3.40 -15.97 -12.85
N ALA A 100 -4.02 -17.09 -13.23
CA ALA A 100 -4.48 -18.12 -12.31
C ALA A 100 -3.31 -18.75 -11.52
N ALA A 101 -3.41 -18.69 -10.18
CA ALA A 101 -2.58 -19.31 -9.11
C ALA A 101 -2.17 -18.31 -8.00
N PHE A 102 -2.04 -17.00 -8.27
CA PHE A 102 -1.71 -16.01 -7.22
C PHE A 102 -2.81 -15.84 -6.19
N ASP A 103 -4.03 -15.88 -6.70
CA ASP A 103 -5.23 -15.71 -5.95
C ASP A 103 -5.53 -16.91 -5.06
N HIS A 104 -5.08 -18.11 -5.41
CA HIS A 104 -5.23 -19.29 -4.57
C HIS A 104 -4.44 -19.17 -3.25
N GLU A 105 -3.27 -18.52 -3.26
CA GLU A 105 -2.53 -18.19 -2.03
C GLU A 105 -3.27 -17.14 -1.20
N ALA A 106 -3.83 -16.11 -1.86
CA ALA A 106 -4.66 -15.11 -1.21
C ALA A 106 -5.90 -15.72 -0.56
N TRP A 107 -6.58 -16.63 -1.26
CA TRP A 107 -7.75 -17.37 -0.80
C TRP A 107 -7.40 -18.29 0.36
N TYR A 108 -6.28 -19.01 0.27
CA TYR A 108 -5.77 -19.83 1.38
C TYR A 108 -5.62 -18.99 2.66
N TYR A 109 -5.05 -17.79 2.52
CA TYR A 109 -4.90 -16.85 3.63
C TYR A 109 -6.23 -16.39 4.23
N VAL A 110 -7.16 -15.94 3.39
CA VAL A 110 -8.51 -15.54 3.81
C VAL A 110 -9.21 -16.69 4.50
N PHE A 111 -9.18 -17.87 3.89
CA PHE A 111 -9.80 -19.08 4.43
C PHE A 111 -9.24 -19.43 5.80
N CYS A 112 -7.90 -19.49 5.96
CA CYS A 112 -7.27 -19.78 7.24
C CYS A 112 -7.68 -18.76 8.31
N ARG A 113 -7.57 -17.46 8.01
CA ARG A 113 -7.90 -16.39 8.97
C ARG A 113 -9.38 -16.38 9.35
N ALA A 114 -10.28 -16.55 8.39
CA ALA A 114 -11.72 -16.62 8.62
C ALA A 114 -12.12 -17.78 9.54
N HIS A 115 -11.36 -18.88 9.52
CA HIS A 115 -11.57 -20.05 10.38
C HIS A 115 -10.69 -20.05 11.64
N GLY A 116 -10.06 -18.91 11.99
CA GLY A 116 -9.23 -18.79 13.19
C GLY A 116 -7.93 -19.61 13.13
N ALA A 117 -7.54 -20.10 11.96
CA ALA A 117 -6.33 -20.87 11.75
C ALA A 117 -5.16 -19.96 11.32
N PRO A 118 -3.95 -20.17 11.85
CA PRO A 118 -2.76 -19.54 11.29
C PRO A 118 -2.45 -20.16 9.91
N PRO A 119 -2.20 -19.36 8.87
CA PRO A 119 -1.74 -19.90 7.58
C PRO A 119 -0.35 -20.55 7.74
N MET A 120 -0.16 -21.72 7.13
CA MET A 120 1.10 -22.49 7.20
C MET A 120 2.16 -22.03 6.19
N VAL A 121 1.75 -21.31 5.16
CA VAL A 121 2.63 -20.63 4.21
C VAL A 121 2.74 -19.18 4.65
N ARG A 122 3.91 -18.53 4.56
CA ARG A 122 4.07 -17.08 4.78
C ARG A 122 3.98 -16.33 3.45
N TRP A 123 3.05 -15.39 3.31
CA TRP A 123 2.78 -14.63 2.09
C TRP A 123 3.23 -13.18 2.30
N SER A 124 4.56 -12.98 2.22
CA SER A 124 5.20 -11.66 2.28
C SER A 124 5.72 -11.19 0.93
N SER A 125 5.56 -12.00 -0.12
CA SER A 125 6.08 -11.76 -1.47
C SER A 125 5.25 -12.56 -2.48
N PHE A 126 5.21 -12.10 -3.73
CA PHE A 126 4.65 -12.90 -4.81
C PHE A 126 5.44 -14.19 -5.00
N SER A 127 4.78 -15.34 -5.08
CA SER A 127 5.44 -16.60 -5.45
C SER A 127 5.95 -16.59 -6.90
N GLU A 128 5.32 -15.80 -7.78
CA GLU A 128 5.69 -15.67 -9.21
C GLU A 128 5.55 -14.21 -9.71
N PRO A 129 6.38 -13.25 -9.24
CA PRO A 129 6.21 -11.81 -9.55
C PRO A 129 6.21 -11.50 -11.06
N LYS A 130 6.83 -12.36 -11.88
CA LYS A 130 6.91 -12.21 -13.33
C LYS A 130 5.55 -12.23 -14.02
N ARG A 131 4.54 -12.90 -13.46
CA ARG A 131 3.23 -12.96 -14.13
C ARG A 131 2.42 -11.67 -13.91
N LEU A 132 2.60 -10.98 -12.79
CA LEU A 132 2.09 -9.62 -12.63
C LEU A 132 2.79 -8.68 -13.62
N ALA A 133 4.11 -8.83 -13.82
CA ALA A 133 4.85 -8.05 -14.81
C ALA A 133 4.38 -8.28 -16.28
N ALA A 134 3.66 -9.37 -16.56
CA ALA A 134 3.05 -9.64 -17.86
C ALA A 134 1.72 -8.89 -18.07
N GLN A 135 1.12 -8.35 -17.01
CA GLN A 135 -0.10 -7.54 -17.10
C GLN A 135 0.20 -6.15 -17.67
N ALA A 136 -0.77 -5.60 -18.40
CA ALA A 136 -0.70 -4.23 -18.89
C ALA A 136 -0.50 -3.27 -17.71
N LYS A 137 0.52 -2.42 -17.82
CA LYS A 137 0.94 -1.50 -16.75
C LYS A 137 0.76 -0.06 -17.20
N ARG A 138 0.03 0.72 -16.41
CA ARG A 138 -0.21 2.14 -16.66
C ARG A 138 0.47 2.96 -15.56
N THR A 139 1.35 3.87 -15.94
CA THR A 139 2.16 4.66 -14.99
C THR A 139 1.63 6.08 -14.87
N PHE A 140 1.42 6.54 -13.64
CA PHE A 140 0.96 7.88 -13.31
C PHE A 140 1.93 8.52 -12.32
N THR A 141 2.37 9.75 -12.59
CA THR A 141 3.32 10.48 -11.72
C THR A 141 2.73 11.79 -11.25
N TYR A 142 2.73 11.97 -9.94
CA TYR A 142 2.19 13.13 -9.24
C TYR A 142 3.32 13.89 -8.56
N LYS A 143 3.53 15.14 -8.96
CA LYS A 143 4.49 16.02 -8.29
C LYS A 143 3.81 16.67 -7.09
N VAL A 144 4.44 16.55 -5.92
CA VAL A 144 4.05 17.25 -4.69
C VAL A 144 5.05 18.38 -4.48
N PRO A 145 4.64 19.65 -4.62
CA PRO A 145 5.55 20.78 -4.49
C PRO A 145 6.10 20.86 -3.07
N ALA A 146 7.27 21.51 -2.94
CA ALA A 146 7.81 21.86 -1.63
C ALA A 146 6.79 22.68 -0.83
N GLY A 147 6.76 22.48 0.48
CA GLY A 147 5.75 23.08 1.34
C GLY A 147 5.94 22.66 2.79
N LYS A 148 4.91 22.06 3.37
CA LYS A 148 4.90 21.75 4.81
C LYS A 148 5.73 20.52 5.12
N ALA A 149 6.56 20.62 6.16
CA ALA A 149 7.15 19.46 6.80
C ALA A 149 6.06 18.65 7.54
N GLY A 150 6.17 17.33 7.49
CA GLY A 150 5.28 16.42 8.22
C GLY A 150 4.97 15.14 7.46
N VAL A 151 3.86 14.50 7.84
CA VAL A 151 3.41 13.24 7.25
C VAL A 151 2.34 13.52 6.20
N TYR A 152 2.65 13.22 4.94
CA TYR A 152 1.71 13.24 3.83
C TYR A 152 0.96 11.91 3.78
N ARG A 153 -0.30 11.94 3.33
CA ARG A 153 -1.11 10.73 3.16
C ARG A 153 -1.39 10.49 1.70
N VAL A 154 -0.85 9.42 1.15
CA VAL A 154 -1.15 8.94 -0.22
C VAL A 154 -2.19 7.84 -0.10
N LEU A 155 -3.45 8.17 -0.37
CA LEU A 155 -4.57 7.25 -0.35
C LEU A 155 -4.83 6.75 -1.76
N LEU A 156 -4.84 5.42 -1.91
CA LEU A 156 -5.24 4.71 -3.11
C LEU A 156 -6.48 3.91 -2.78
N ALA A 157 -7.59 4.18 -3.44
CA ALA A 157 -8.80 3.38 -3.32
C ALA A 157 -9.13 2.79 -4.68
N GLY A 158 -9.44 1.50 -4.70
CA GLY A 158 -9.77 0.78 -5.91
C GLY A 158 -10.32 -0.59 -5.55
N ALA A 159 -10.81 -1.27 -6.58
CA ALA A 159 -11.40 -2.58 -6.55
C ALA A 159 -10.43 -3.74 -6.25
N THR A 160 -10.98 -4.95 -6.11
CA THR A 160 -10.27 -6.20 -5.79
C THR A 160 -9.27 -6.61 -6.87
N ASP A 161 -9.50 -6.24 -8.12
CA ASP A 161 -8.62 -6.60 -9.23
C ASP A 161 -7.45 -5.64 -9.47
N HIS A 162 -7.40 -4.53 -8.74
CA HIS A 162 -6.33 -3.56 -8.92
C HIS A 162 -5.09 -3.92 -8.11
N TYR A 163 -3.97 -3.94 -8.81
CA TYR A 163 -2.64 -3.84 -8.25
C TYR A 163 -2.06 -2.46 -8.49
N ALA A 164 -1.44 -1.89 -7.45
CA ALA A 164 -0.75 -0.62 -7.52
C ALA A 164 0.66 -0.73 -6.93
N THR A 165 1.68 -0.43 -7.74
CA THR A 165 3.06 -0.26 -7.25
C THR A 165 3.29 1.22 -6.94
N LEU A 166 3.49 1.52 -5.65
CA LEU A 166 3.78 2.85 -5.13
C LEU A 166 5.28 3.10 -5.07
N LYS A 167 5.72 4.19 -5.70
CA LYS A 167 7.10 4.71 -5.66
C LYS A 167 7.09 6.15 -5.16
N VAL A 168 8.03 6.50 -4.30
CA VAL A 168 8.20 7.85 -3.76
C VAL A 168 9.62 8.32 -4.07
N GLU A 169 9.77 9.47 -4.73
CA GLU A 169 11.06 10.03 -5.15
C GLU A 169 11.22 11.47 -4.62
N PRO A 170 12.30 11.81 -3.89
CA PRO A 170 13.35 10.87 -3.43
C PRO A 170 12.75 9.83 -2.47
N SER A 171 13.48 8.74 -2.20
CA SER A 171 13.03 7.61 -1.36
C SER A 171 12.75 8.00 0.10
N LEU A 172 11.67 8.76 0.33
CA LEU A 172 11.19 9.18 1.63
C LEU A 172 10.64 7.96 2.38
N PRO A 173 10.90 7.83 3.69
CA PRO A 173 10.35 6.73 4.47
C PRO A 173 8.83 6.86 4.58
N TYR A 174 8.12 5.73 4.51
CA TYR A 174 6.68 5.69 4.70
C TYR A 174 6.22 4.39 5.35
N GLY A 175 5.11 4.48 6.08
CA GLY A 175 4.36 3.32 6.57
C GLY A 175 3.07 3.12 5.75
N ILE A 176 2.55 1.90 5.72
CA ILE A 176 1.30 1.57 5.00
C ILE A 176 0.21 1.15 6.00
N ALA A 177 -0.99 1.70 5.82
CA ALA A 177 -2.23 1.18 6.38
C ALA A 177 -3.15 0.71 5.23
N GLY A 178 -4.00 -0.27 5.48
CA GLY A 178 -4.86 -0.88 4.46
C GLY A 178 -5.78 -1.91 5.08
N HIS A 179 -6.44 -2.72 4.25
CA HIS A 179 -7.35 -3.74 4.74
C HIS A 179 -6.64 -4.73 5.69
N PRO A 180 -7.20 -5.05 6.88
CA PRO A 180 -6.51 -5.82 7.93
C PRO A 180 -6.07 -7.23 7.49
N THR A 181 -6.71 -7.81 6.48
CA THR A 181 -6.34 -9.13 5.93
C THR A 181 -5.34 -9.08 4.79
N PHE A 182 -5.04 -7.89 4.22
CA PHE A 182 -4.26 -7.75 2.98
C PHE A 182 -3.21 -6.64 3.03
N LEU A 183 -2.78 -6.27 4.24
CA LEU A 183 -1.72 -5.29 4.52
C LEU A 183 -0.30 -5.76 4.14
N HIS A 184 -0.19 -6.71 3.22
CA HIS A 184 1.08 -7.24 2.74
C HIS A 184 1.45 -6.49 1.46
N GLY A 185 2.32 -5.49 1.60
CA GLY A 185 3.08 -5.00 0.45
C GLY A 185 3.97 -6.10 -0.08
N HIS A 186 4.02 -6.22 -1.40
CA HIS A 186 4.89 -7.13 -2.12
C HIS A 186 5.98 -6.32 -2.82
N GLY A 187 7.24 -6.65 -2.56
CA GLY A 187 8.40 -5.94 -3.12
C GLY A 187 9.61 -6.14 -2.24
#